data_AF-A0AA39Q4B8-F1
#
_entry.id   AF-A0AA39Q4B8-F1
#
_cell.length_a   1.000
_cell.length_b   1.000
_cell.length_c   1.000
_cell.angle_alpha   90.00
_cell.angle_beta   90.00
_cell.angle_gamma   90.00
#
_symmetry.space_group_name_H-M   'P 1'
#
loop_
_entity.id
_entity.type
_entity.pdbx_description
1 polymer ?
#
loop_
_entity_poly.entity_id
_entity_poly.type
_entity_poly.pdbx_seq_one_letter_code
_entity_poly.pdbx_strand_id
1 'polypeptide(L)'
;MPNTFAIHRVLAYAWLWTVAVILLGLTAYRVHVTEGYEDSFYEPIIVELIVSACLAIIWAPIAGSLVLRNHTASKTSHQFLSEMAGNFVLWVMWLAGAVDTTNRIIPGKNWCGPGKECRILTAILAFSWIG
;
A
#
# COMPACT_ATOMS: atom_id res chain seq x y z
N MET A 1 -14.60 26.20 12.61
CA MET A 1 -13.31 25.52 12.30
C MET A 1 -13.50 24.14 11.63
N PRO A 2 -14.31 23.99 10.55
CA PRO A 2 -14.49 22.70 9.85
C PRO A 2 -13.42 22.41 8.78
N ASN A 3 -12.65 23.40 8.35
CA ASN A 3 -11.75 23.28 7.19
C ASN A 3 -10.49 22.45 7.48
N THR A 4 -9.99 22.49 8.72
CA THR A 4 -8.74 21.82 9.11
C THR A 4 -8.84 20.30 9.02
N PHE A 5 -10.01 19.73 9.36
CA PHE A 5 -10.21 18.28 9.36
C PHE A 5 -10.18 17.68 7.95
N ALA A 6 -10.81 18.31 6.95
CA ALA A 6 -10.73 17.78 5.59
C ALA A 6 -9.37 17.97 4.94
N ILE A 7 -8.67 19.07 5.23
CA ILE A 7 -7.31 19.28 4.72
C ILE A 7 -6.38 18.15 5.19
N HIS A 8 -6.44 17.79 6.48
CA HIS A 8 -5.65 16.67 7.00
C HIS A 8 -6.01 15.32 6.34
N ARG A 9 -7.29 15.07 6.06
CA ARG A 9 -7.74 13.84 5.39
C ARG A 9 -7.24 13.76 3.95
N VAL A 10 -7.36 14.84 3.18
CA VAL A 10 -6.87 14.89 1.79
C VAL A 10 -5.34 14.74 1.76
N LEU A 11 -4.63 15.35 2.69
CA LEU A 11 -3.18 15.19 2.82
C LEU A 11 -2.79 13.73 3.11
N ALA A 12 -3.51 13.06 4.01
CA ALA A 12 -3.29 11.65 4.32
C ALA A 12 -3.55 10.75 3.10
N TYR A 13 -4.59 11.03 2.30
CA TYR A 13 -4.84 10.29 1.06
C TYR A 13 -3.78 10.55 -0.01
N ALA A 14 -3.27 11.79 -0.13
CA ALA A 14 -2.18 12.11 -1.03
C ALA A 14 -0.89 11.37 -0.63
N TRP A 15 -0.59 11.32 0.67
CA TRP A 15 0.53 10.53 1.20
C TRP A 15 0.38 9.04 0.89
N LEU A 16 -0.79 8.46 1.21
CA LEU A 16 -1.10 7.06 0.93
C LEU A 16 -0.95 6.74 -0.56
N TRP A 17 -1.39 7.63 -1.44
CA TRP A 17 -1.23 7.48 -2.88
C TRP A 17 0.26 7.43 -3.29
N THR A 18 1.08 8.35 -2.78
CA THR A 18 2.53 8.34 -3.09
C THR A 18 3.22 7.06 -2.61
N VAL A 19 2.90 6.59 -1.40
CA VAL A 19 3.45 5.35 -0.85
C VAL A 19 3.01 4.14 -1.66
N ALA A 20 1.75 4.08 -2.09
CA ALA A 20 1.22 3.01 -2.92
C ALA A 20 1.92 2.93 -4.30
N VAL A 21 2.18 4.08 -4.93
CA VAL A 21 2.92 4.14 -6.21
C VAL A 21 4.36 3.63 -6.05
N ILE A 22 5.04 4.02 -4.97
CA ILE A 22 6.40 3.57 -4.67
C ILE A 22 6.42 2.06 -4.45
N LEU A 23 5.48 1.53 -3.65
CA LEU A 23 5.33 0.09 -3.43
C LEU A 23 5.13 -0.66 -4.73
N LEU A 24 4.20 -0.21 -5.58
CA LEU A 24 3.93 -0.84 -6.87
C LEU A 24 5.20 -0.91 -7.74
N GLY A 25 5.98 0.18 -7.80
CA GLY A 25 7.24 0.23 -8.55
C GLY A 25 8.30 -0.73 -8.00
N LEU A 26 8.47 -0.79 -6.68
CA LEU A 26 9.42 -1.70 -6.03
C LEU A 26 9.03 -3.17 -6.23
N THR A 27 7.74 -3.49 -6.10
CA THR A 27 7.24 -4.85 -6.31
C THR A 27 7.32 -5.27 -7.77
N ALA A 28 7.03 -4.36 -8.72
CA ALA A 28 7.14 -4.64 -10.15
C ALA A 28 8.59 -4.90 -10.57
N TYR A 29 9.54 -4.11 -10.04
CA TYR A 29 10.97 -4.36 -10.27
C TYR A 29 11.38 -5.76 -9.78
N ARG A 30 10.91 -6.16 -8.59
CA ARG A 30 11.22 -7.48 -8.04
C ARG A 30 10.66 -8.62 -8.90
N VAL A 31 9.43 -8.50 -9.41
CA VAL A 31 8.85 -9.47 -10.34
C VAL A 31 9.70 -9.59 -11.61
N HIS A 32 10.10 -8.46 -12.20
CA HIS A 32 10.91 -8.47 -13.42
C HIS A 32 12.27 -9.17 -13.23
N VAL A 33 12.91 -9.00 -12.07
CA VAL A 33 14.15 -9.70 -11.75
C VAL A 33 13.93 -11.20 -11.51
N THR A 34 12.80 -11.59 -10.89
CA THR A 34 12.50 -13.01 -10.62
C THR A 34 12.08 -13.78 -11.86
N GLU A 35 11.48 -13.13 -12.86
CA GLU A 35 11.10 -13.74 -14.14
C GLU A 35 12.32 -14.22 -14.97
N GLY A 36 13.51 -13.65 -14.73
CA GLY A 36 14.76 -14.05 -15.40
C GLY A 36 15.42 -15.32 -14.86
N TYR A 37 14.91 -15.94 -13.80
CA TYR A 37 15.43 -17.18 -13.24
C TYR A 37 14.63 -18.38 -13.76
N GLU A 38 15.32 -19.43 -14.24
CA GLU A 38 14.72 -20.61 -14.91
C GLU A 38 13.71 -21.37 -14.03
N ASP A 39 13.81 -21.27 -12.70
CA ASP A 39 12.76 -21.71 -11.79
C ASP A 39 11.84 -20.53 -11.48
N SER A 40 10.72 -20.43 -12.19
CA SER A 40 9.62 -19.47 -11.95
C SER A 40 9.00 -19.63 -10.56
N PHE A 41 9.73 -19.24 -9.51
CA PHE A 41 9.22 -19.12 -8.16
C PHE A 41 8.37 -17.86 -8.06
N TYR A 42 7.10 -17.99 -8.43
CA TYR A 42 6.12 -16.94 -8.21
C TYR A 42 5.83 -16.83 -6.71
N GLU A 43 6.26 -15.73 -6.08
CA GLU A 43 5.98 -15.49 -4.67
C GLU A 43 4.59 -14.84 -4.53
N PRO A 44 3.58 -15.57 -4.01
CA PRO A 44 2.20 -15.07 -3.95
C PRO A 44 2.06 -13.78 -3.15
N ILE A 45 2.99 -13.54 -2.22
CA ILE A 45 3.02 -12.32 -1.41
C ILE A 45 3.23 -11.05 -2.25
N ILE A 46 4.04 -11.13 -3.32
CA ILE A 46 4.30 -9.98 -4.19
C ILE A 46 3.06 -9.63 -4.99
N VAL A 47 2.31 -10.65 -5.41
CA VAL A 47 1.04 -10.46 -6.10
C VAL A 47 0.05 -9.75 -5.19
N GLU A 48 -0.02 -10.14 -3.91
CA GLU A 48 -0.88 -9.49 -2.93
C GLU A 48 -0.52 -8.01 -2.72
N LEU A 49 0.77 -7.70 -2.57
CA LEU A 49 1.28 -6.32 -2.47
C LEU A 49 1.01 -5.49 -3.74
N ILE A 50 1.12 -6.08 -4.93
CA ILE A 50 0.79 -5.40 -6.19
C ILE A 50 -0.71 -5.09 -6.24
N VAL A 51 -1.56 -6.06 -5.89
CA VAL A 51 -3.02 -5.89 -5.88
C VAL A 51 -3.44 -4.83 -4.87
N SER A 52 -2.88 -4.86 -3.66
CA SER A 52 -3.19 -3.88 -2.61
C SER A 52 -2.69 -2.48 -2.95
N ALA A 53 -1.52 -2.35 -3.60
CA ALA A 53 -1.02 -1.08 -4.13
C ALA A 53 -1.91 -0.53 -5.26
N CYS A 54 -2.34 -1.36 -6.21
CA CYS A 54 -3.28 -0.97 -7.27
C CYS A 54 -4.62 -0.49 -6.71
N LEU A 55 -5.19 -1.22 -5.74
CA LEU A 55 -6.41 -0.84 -5.05
C LEU A 55 -6.24 0.50 -4.32
N ALA A 56 -5.12 0.70 -3.63
CA ALA A 56 -4.81 1.96 -2.94
C ALA A 56 -4.66 3.15 -3.92
N ILE A 57 -4.00 2.96 -5.06
CA ILE A 57 -3.83 3.98 -6.11
C ILE A 57 -5.18 4.42 -6.67
N ILE A 58 -6.12 3.49 -6.87
CA ILE A 58 -7.47 3.79 -7.37
C ILE A 58 -8.32 4.43 -6.26
N TRP A 59 -8.26 3.90 -5.04
CA TRP A 59 -9.10 4.33 -3.94
C TRP A 59 -8.75 5.73 -3.40
N ALA A 60 -7.47 6.05 -3.26
CA ALA A 60 -7.02 7.32 -2.67
C ALA A 60 -7.56 8.58 -3.38
N PRO A 61 -7.52 8.73 -4.73
CA PRO A 61 -8.10 9.89 -5.41
C PRO A 61 -9.64 9.89 -5.34
N ILE A 62 -10.29 8.72 -5.35
CA ILE A 62 -11.74 8.61 -5.20
C ILE A 62 -12.15 9.11 -3.81
N ALA A 63 -11.54 8.58 -2.75
CA ALA A 63 -11.80 9.00 -1.37
C ALA A 63 -11.48 10.48 -1.15
N GLY A 64 -10.35 10.98 -1.67
CA GLY A 64 -10.00 12.40 -1.61
C GLY A 64 -11.04 13.31 -2.29
N SER A 65 -11.53 12.91 -3.48
CA SER A 65 -12.56 13.66 -4.20
C SER A 65 -13.93 13.64 -3.50
N LEU A 66 -14.29 12.53 -2.84
CA LEU A 66 -15.52 12.39 -2.07
C LEU A 66 -15.49 13.29 -0.83
N VAL A 67 -14.37 13.33 -0.10
CA VAL A 67 -14.18 14.23 1.05
C VAL A 67 -14.31 15.69 0.64
N LEU A 68 -13.73 16.07 -0.52
CA LEU A 68 -13.82 17.44 -1.03
C LEU A 68 -15.24 17.81 -1.47
N ARG A 69 -16.00 16.88 -2.05
CA ARG A 69 -17.40 17.09 -2.47
C ARG A 69 -18.39 17.14 -1.31
N ASN A 70 -18.15 16.34 -0.27
CA ASN A 70 -19.04 16.27 0.89
C ASN A 70 -18.94 17.52 1.79
N HIS A 71 -17.89 18.31 1.64
CA HIS A 71 -17.82 19.66 2.21
C HIS A 71 -18.92 20.60 1.68
N THR A 72 -19.46 20.32 0.50
CA THR A 72 -20.44 21.17 -0.18
C THR A 72 -21.87 20.64 -0.08
N ALA A 73 -22.06 19.36 0.30
CA ALA A 73 -23.36 18.70 0.29
C ALA A 73 -23.65 18.00 1.64
N SER A 74 -24.75 18.40 2.29
CA SER A 74 -25.25 17.84 3.56
C SER A 74 -25.78 16.39 3.40
N LYS A 75 -24.88 15.40 3.23
CA LYS A 75 -25.21 13.96 3.22
C LYS A 75 -24.15 13.14 3.97
N THR A 76 -23.98 13.43 5.25
CA THR A 76 -22.76 13.08 6.01
C THR A 76 -22.67 11.62 6.50
N SER A 77 -23.77 10.86 6.58
CA SER A 77 -23.76 9.57 7.31
C SER A 77 -23.33 8.33 6.49
N HIS A 78 -23.94 8.08 5.33
CA HIS A 78 -23.65 6.87 4.55
C HIS A 78 -22.28 6.89 3.86
N GLN A 79 -21.81 8.06 3.42
CA GLN A 79 -20.52 8.18 2.72
C GLN A 79 -19.33 8.01 3.65
N PHE A 80 -19.47 8.42 4.92
CA PHE A 80 -18.44 8.20 5.94
C PHE A 80 -18.22 6.70 6.22
N LEU A 81 -19.30 5.91 6.22
CA LEU A 81 -19.20 4.46 6.41
C LEU A 81 -18.49 3.77 5.24
N SER A 82 -18.77 4.18 4.00
CA SER A 82 -18.07 3.66 2.82
C SER A 82 -16.60 4.07 2.76
N GLU A 83 -16.27 5.30 3.18
CA GLU A 83 -14.88 5.77 3.30
C GLU A 83 -14.12 4.92 4.34
N MET A 84 -14.73 4.67 5.50
CA MET A 84 -14.12 3.88 6.56
C MET A 84 -13.96 2.41 6.15
N ALA A 85 -14.95 1.83 5.48
CA ALA A 85 -14.90 0.44 5.02
C ALA A 85 -13.80 0.23 3.98
N GLY A 86 -13.67 1.11 2.99
CA GLY A 86 -12.60 1.01 1.99
C GLY A 86 -11.20 1.17 2.61
N ASN A 87 -11.03 2.13 3.53
CA ASN A 87 -9.77 2.28 4.25
C ASN A 87 -9.47 1.07 5.14
N PHE A 88 -10.47 0.47 5.77
CA PHE A 88 -10.29 -0.72 6.60
C PHE A 88 -9.83 -1.93 5.78
N VAL A 89 -10.42 -2.14 4.59
CA VAL A 89 -10.00 -3.22 3.69
C VAL A 89 -8.55 -3.02 3.23
N LEU A 90 -8.19 -1.80 2.81
CA LEU A 90 -6.81 -1.49 2.44
C LEU A 90 -5.84 -1.71 3.59
N TRP A 91 -6.21 -1.26 4.79
CA TRP A 91 -5.39 -1.44 5.98
C TRP A 91 -5.15 -2.92 6.31
N VAL A 92 -6.19 -3.77 6.22
CA VAL A 92 -6.04 -5.22 6.45
C VAL A 92 -5.13 -5.86 5.40
N MET A 93 -5.28 -5.51 4.13
CA MET A 93 -4.39 -6.01 3.06
C MET A 93 -2.94 -5.59 3.31
N TRP A 94 -2.70 -4.32 3.65
CA TRP A 94 -1.33 -3.84 3.90
C TRP A 94 -0.72 -4.48 5.15
N LEU A 95 -1.52 -4.70 6.20
CA LEU A 95 -1.09 -5.41 7.40
C LEU A 95 -0.70 -6.86 7.08
N ALA A 96 -1.49 -7.58 6.28
CA ALA A 96 -1.18 -8.94 5.86
C ALA A 96 0.15 -8.98 5.08
N GLY A 97 0.29 -8.12 4.06
CA GLY A 97 1.52 -7.98 3.29
C GLY A 97 2.75 -7.65 4.15
N ALA A 98 2.60 -6.78 5.15
CA ALA A 98 3.68 -6.40 6.06
C ALA A 98 4.09 -7.55 6.99
N VAL A 99 3.13 -8.29 7.55
CA VAL A 99 3.41 -9.42 8.46
C VAL A 99 4.06 -10.57 7.71
N ASP A 100 3.57 -10.92 6.53
CA ASP A 100 4.14 -12.01 5.74
C ASP A 100 5.53 -11.67 5.17
N THR A 101 5.75 -10.44 4.69
CA THR A 101 7.10 -9.99 4.29
C THR A 101 8.07 -10.03 5.48
N THR A 102 7.63 -9.59 6.66
CA THR A 102 8.40 -9.69 7.91
C THR A 102 8.75 -11.14 8.22
N ASN A 103 7.78 -12.05 8.18
CA ASN A 103 7.96 -13.48 8.46
C ASN A 103 8.85 -14.19 7.44
N ARG A 104 9.04 -13.66 6.22
CA ARG A 104 9.99 -14.21 5.24
C ARG A 104 11.40 -13.66 5.40
N ILE A 105 11.53 -12.44 5.90
CA ILE A 105 12.83 -11.75 6.08
C ILE A 105 13.47 -12.13 7.42
N ILE A 106 12.69 -12.28 8.49
CA ILE A 106 13.18 -12.41 9.87
C ILE A 106 13.58 -13.83 10.33
N PRO A 107 13.19 -14.99 9.72
CA PRO A 107 13.67 -16.28 10.21
C PRO A 107 15.01 -16.63 9.57
N GLY A 108 16.08 -15.98 10.01
CA GLY A 108 17.47 -16.47 10.11
C GLY A 108 18.18 -17.15 8.93
N LYS A 109 17.54 -17.37 7.77
CA LYS A 109 18.05 -18.14 6.63
C LYS A 109 18.15 -17.30 5.34
N ASN A 110 17.43 -16.17 5.30
CA ASN A 110 17.49 -15.17 4.22
C ASN A 110 18.08 -13.83 4.70
N TRP A 111 18.84 -13.83 5.80
CA TRP A 111 19.54 -12.62 6.23
C TRP A 111 20.51 -12.22 5.12
N CYS A 112 20.17 -11.10 4.48
CA CYS A 112 20.72 -10.68 3.21
C CYS A 112 22.25 -10.76 3.13
N GLY A 113 22.74 -11.44 2.10
CA GLY A 113 24.10 -11.21 1.61
C GLY A 113 24.26 -9.79 1.02
N PRO A 114 25.50 -9.37 0.74
CA PRO A 114 25.75 -8.07 0.11
C PRO A 114 25.14 -8.05 -1.31
N GLY A 115 24.11 -7.23 -1.53
CA GLY A 115 23.44 -7.14 -2.84
C GLY A 115 22.33 -6.08 -2.92
N LYS A 116 21.96 -5.70 -4.15
CA LYS A 116 20.88 -4.74 -4.44
C LYS A 116 19.50 -5.28 -4.05
N GLU A 117 19.29 -6.59 -4.22
CA GLU A 117 18.03 -7.28 -3.91
C GLU A 117 17.60 -7.09 -2.45
N CYS A 118 18.56 -7.13 -1.52
CA CYS A 118 18.27 -6.89 -0.12
C CYS A 118 17.72 -5.49 0.14
N ARG A 119 18.34 -4.47 -0.46
CA ARG A 119 17.93 -3.07 -0.24
C ARG A 119 16.51 -2.84 -0.75
N ILE A 120 16.13 -3.52 -1.83
CA ILE A 120 14.78 -3.47 -2.39
C ILE A 120 13.81 -4.18 -1.45
N LEU A 121 14.16 -5.36 -0.92
CA LEU A 121 13.30 -6.11 -0.01
C LEU A 121 13.05 -5.35 1.31
N THR A 122 14.08 -4.73 1.86
CA THR A 122 13.97 -3.87 3.04
C THR A 122 13.16 -2.61 2.75
N ALA A 123 13.26 -2.05 1.54
CA ALA A 123 12.41 -0.92 1.14
C ALA A 123 10.94 -1.33 1.04
N ILE A 124 10.63 -2.48 0.40
CA ILE A 124 9.27 -3.03 0.33
C ILE A 124 8.71 -3.22 1.74
N LEU A 125 9.48 -3.84 2.64
CA LEU A 125 9.10 -4.03 4.04
C LEU A 125 8.81 -2.69 4.74
N ALA A 126 9.70 -1.70 4.59
CA ALA A 126 9.51 -0.39 5.21
C ALA A 126 8.24 0.29 4.70
N PHE A 127 7.99 0.27 3.39
CA PHE A 127 6.80 0.90 2.82
C PHE A 127 5.52 0.12 3.10
N SER A 128 5.55 -1.21 3.24
CA SER A 128 4.37 -2.00 3.63
C SER A 128 3.90 -1.68 5.05
N TRP A 129 4.80 -1.25 5.94
CA TRP A 129 4.46 -0.80 7.30
C TRP A 129 4.02 0.67 7.39
N ILE A 130 4.21 1.47 6.33
CA ILE A 130 3.91 2.91 6.32
C ILE A 130 2.44 3.21 5.99
N GLY A 131 1.78 2.38 5.18
CA GLY A 131 0.35 2.57 4.87
C GLY A 131 -0.57 1.83 5.82
#